data_AF-A0A971EKR6-F1
#
_entry.id   AF-A0A971EKR6-F1
#
_cell.length_a   1.000
_cell.length_b   1.000
_cell.length_c   1.000
_cell.angle_alpha   90.00
_cell.angle_beta   90.00
_cell.angle_gamma   90.00
#
_symmetry.space_group_name_H-M   'P 1'
#
loop_
_entity.id
_entity.type
_entity.pdbx_description
1 polymer ?
#
loop_
_entity_poly.entity_id
_entity_poly.type
_entity_poly.pdbx_seq_one_letter_code
_entity_poly.pdbx_strand_id
1 'polypeptide(L)'
;MADMVKAFYRDILTQVLSIEARKKRASESLLLTKSDRQRLKIIREFLTLDIDKHTLLEQAAITAFRNEAYDILDHLLKLYALDDYDKLMDCIREEISRTQRLLLPVVNEIKYPKTSGFFERRVIQEVDKYVTVQAREYIKTNL
;
A
#
# COMPACT_ATOMS: atom_id res chain seq x y z
N MET A 1 12.22 -6.07 -27.39
CA MET A 1 11.70 -5.00 -26.51
C MET A 1 10.58 -5.52 -25.62
N ALA A 2 9.55 -6.18 -26.18
CA ALA A 2 8.47 -6.83 -25.42
C ALA A 2 8.98 -7.80 -24.32
N ASP A 3 9.97 -8.65 -24.61
CA ASP A 3 10.49 -9.62 -23.62
C ASP A 3 11.17 -8.94 -22.41
N MET A 4 11.81 -7.79 -22.63
CA MET A 4 12.46 -7.02 -21.57
C MET A 4 11.42 -6.37 -20.66
N VAL A 5 10.33 -5.83 -21.22
CA VAL A 5 9.21 -5.26 -20.46
C VAL A 5 8.52 -6.34 -19.64
N LYS A 6 8.34 -7.55 -20.19
CA LYS A 6 7.78 -8.70 -19.48
C LYS A 6 8.68 -9.18 -18.35
N ALA A 7 9.99 -9.23 -18.55
CA ALA A 7 10.95 -9.57 -17.49
C ALA A 7 10.89 -8.55 -16.35
N PHE A 8 10.96 -7.25 -16.68
CA PHE A 8 10.82 -6.17 -15.71
C PHE A 8 9.50 -6.27 -14.92
N TYR A 9 8.40 -6.59 -15.59
CA TYR A 9 7.11 -6.75 -14.93
C TYR A 9 7.09 -7.93 -13.95
N ARG A 10 7.69 -9.06 -14.32
CA ARG A 10 7.84 -10.22 -13.42
C ARG A 10 8.68 -9.90 -12.20
N ASP A 11 9.73 -9.10 -12.36
CA ASP A 11 10.57 -8.64 -11.24
C ASP A 11 9.77 -7.73 -10.30
N ILE A 12 8.93 -6.85 -10.85
CA ILE A 12 7.99 -6.04 -10.05
C ILE A 12 7.01 -6.93 -9.30
N LEU A 13 6.37 -7.90 -9.96
CA LEU A 13 5.43 -8.80 -9.31
C LEU A 13 6.09 -9.60 -8.17
N THR A 14 7.34 -10.03 -8.35
CA THR A 14 8.11 -10.71 -7.30
C THR A 14 8.33 -9.80 -6.09
N GLN A 15 8.66 -8.52 -6.32
CA GLN A 15 8.78 -7.53 -5.24
C GLN A 15 7.44 -7.26 -4.55
N VAL A 16 6.36 -7.14 -5.32
CA VAL A 16 4.99 -6.97 -4.78
C VAL A 16 4.61 -8.16 -3.89
N LEU A 17 4.87 -9.40 -4.31
CA LEU A 17 4.62 -10.59 -3.48
C LEU A 17 5.42 -10.57 -2.17
N SER A 18 6.68 -10.14 -2.23
CA SER A 18 7.50 -9.96 -1.02
C SER A 18 6.93 -8.90 -0.08
N ILE A 19 6.46 -7.77 -0.62
CA ILE A 19 5.77 -6.72 0.14
C ILE A 19 4.49 -7.27 0.77
N GLU A 20 3.69 -8.01 0.02
CA GLU A 20 2.43 -8.57 0.49
C GLU A 20 2.65 -9.58 1.63
N ALA A 21 3.71 -10.40 1.56
CA ALA A 21 4.12 -11.30 2.64
C ALA A 21 4.57 -10.55 3.90
N ARG A 22 5.33 -9.45 3.75
CA ARG A 22 5.73 -8.59 4.87
C ARG A 22 4.51 -7.91 5.50
N LYS A 23 3.57 -7.45 4.67
CA LYS A 23 2.34 -6.82 5.11
C LYS A 23 1.43 -7.79 5.87
N LYS A 24 1.44 -9.08 5.52
CA LYS A 24 0.79 -10.16 6.29
C LYS A 24 1.36 -10.28 7.70
N ARG A 25 2.69 -10.35 7.82
CA ARG A 25 3.38 -10.39 9.13
C ARG A 25 3.13 -9.14 9.97
N ALA A 26 3.11 -7.97 9.34
CA ALA A 26 2.75 -6.72 10.01
C ALA A 26 1.30 -6.75 10.51
N SER A 27 0.37 -7.30 9.73
CA SER A 27 -1.03 -7.47 10.11
C SER A 27 -1.18 -8.39 11.33
N GLU A 28 -0.52 -9.55 11.32
CA GLU A 28 -0.50 -10.48 12.46
C GLU A 28 0.07 -9.81 13.72
N SER A 29 1.19 -9.12 13.57
CA SER A 29 1.83 -8.39 14.65
C SER A 29 0.92 -7.28 15.21
N LEU A 30 0.20 -6.58 14.34
CA LEU A 30 -0.73 -5.51 14.75
C LEU A 30 -1.87 -6.07 15.61
N LEU A 31 -2.43 -7.22 15.25
CA LEU A 31 -3.55 -7.80 16.00
C LEU A 31 -3.13 -8.36 17.36
N LEU A 32 -1.86 -8.76 17.53
CA LEU A 32 -1.33 -9.28 18.78
C LEU A 32 -0.74 -8.19 19.70
N THR A 33 -0.43 -7.01 19.15
CA THR A 33 0.25 -5.94 19.89
C THR A 33 -0.72 -5.13 20.75
N LYS A 34 -0.46 -5.10 22.07
CA LYS A 34 -1.24 -4.33 23.06
C LYS A 34 -0.71 -2.91 23.31
N SER A 35 0.57 -2.63 23.03
CA SER A 35 1.17 -1.33 23.31
C SER A 35 0.87 -0.33 22.19
N ASP A 36 0.16 0.76 22.49
CA ASP A 36 -0.20 1.80 21.51
C ASP A 36 1.01 2.34 20.73
N ARG A 37 2.12 2.62 21.43
CA ARG A 37 3.35 3.10 20.80
C ARG A 37 3.92 2.10 19.80
N GLN A 38 3.85 0.81 20.13
CA GLN A 38 4.33 -0.24 19.22
C GLN A 38 3.35 -0.46 18.07
N ARG A 39 2.03 -0.39 18.33
CA ARG A 39 0.98 -0.44 17.29
C ARG A 39 1.21 0.64 16.25
N LEU A 40 1.48 1.89 16.66
CA LEU A 40 1.77 2.99 15.72
C LEU A 40 2.94 2.70 14.79
N LYS A 41 4.02 2.06 15.30
CA LYS A 41 5.15 1.66 14.44
C LYS A 41 4.76 0.60 13.41
N ILE A 42 3.91 -0.35 13.80
CA ILE A 42 3.41 -1.41 12.91
C ILE A 42 2.44 -0.82 11.87
N ILE A 43 1.56 0.10 12.27
CA ILE A 43 0.67 0.85 11.37
C ILE A 43 1.50 1.63 10.35
N ARG A 44 2.54 2.33 10.80
CA ARG A 44 3.48 3.02 9.92
C ARG A 44 4.08 2.07 8.90
N GLU A 45 4.60 0.92 9.33
CA GLU A 45 5.14 -0.11 8.43
C GLU A 45 4.09 -0.61 7.43
N PHE A 46 2.88 -0.93 7.89
CA PHE A 46 1.78 -1.40 7.05
C PHE A 46 1.47 -0.41 5.92
N LEU A 47 1.31 0.88 6.27
CA LEU A 47 1.00 1.94 5.30
C LEU A 47 2.18 2.22 4.36
N THR A 48 3.42 2.16 4.84
CA THR A 48 4.61 2.28 3.99
C THR A 48 4.66 1.14 2.97
N LEU A 49 4.38 -0.10 3.38
CA LEU A 49 4.34 -1.26 2.47
C LEU A 49 3.27 -1.09 1.37
N ASP A 50 2.10 -0.52 1.70
CA ASP A 50 1.09 -0.22 0.67
C ASP A 50 1.57 0.82 -0.33
N ILE A 51 2.22 1.90 0.14
CA ILE A 51 2.80 2.92 -0.75
C ILE A 51 3.86 2.29 -1.66
N ASP A 52 4.76 1.48 -1.11
CA ASP A 52 5.83 0.82 -1.87
C ASP A 52 5.26 -0.08 -2.97
N LYS A 53 4.23 -0.88 -2.65
CA LYS A 53 3.52 -1.70 -3.64
C LYS A 53 2.93 -0.85 -4.75
N HIS A 54 2.14 0.17 -4.42
CA HIS A 54 1.47 0.97 -5.43
C HIS A 54 2.47 1.77 -6.27
N THR A 55 3.61 2.18 -5.70
CA THR A 55 4.70 2.83 -6.44
C THR A 55 5.33 1.88 -7.46
N LEU A 56 5.57 0.62 -7.09
CA LEU A 56 6.06 -0.40 -8.04
C LEU A 56 5.04 -0.66 -9.16
N LEU A 57 3.76 -0.74 -8.83
CA LEU A 57 2.70 -0.94 -9.83
C LEU A 57 2.53 0.28 -10.74
N GLU A 58 2.76 1.50 -10.24
CA GLU A 58 2.83 2.72 -11.06
C GLU A 58 4.00 2.62 -12.06
N GLN A 59 5.19 2.22 -11.62
CA GLN A 59 6.35 2.03 -12.49
C GLN A 59 6.09 0.97 -13.58
N ALA A 60 5.40 -0.12 -13.23
CA ALA A 60 4.95 -1.12 -14.19
C ALA A 60 3.99 -0.51 -15.21
N ALA A 61 2.97 0.23 -14.75
CA ALA A 61 1.97 0.86 -15.62
C ALA A 61 2.61 1.86 -16.59
N ILE A 62 3.50 2.74 -16.12
CA ILE A 62 4.22 3.71 -16.97
C ILE A 62 5.04 2.99 -18.03
N THR A 63 5.79 1.96 -17.63
CA THR A 63 6.64 1.19 -18.54
C THR A 63 5.80 0.47 -19.58
N ALA A 64 4.71 -0.17 -19.16
CA ALA A 64 3.81 -0.90 -20.05
C ALA A 64 3.12 0.04 -21.05
N PHE A 65 2.63 1.21 -20.59
CA PHE A 65 1.99 2.21 -21.44
C PHE A 65 2.94 2.76 -22.50
N ARG A 66 4.18 3.10 -22.12
CA ARG A 66 5.20 3.61 -23.05
C ARG A 66 5.66 2.61 -24.11
N ASN A 67 5.51 1.31 -23.83
CA ASN A 67 5.93 0.23 -24.71
C ASN A 67 4.75 -0.52 -25.35
N GLU A 68 3.53 0.03 -25.25
CA GLU A 68 2.30 -0.57 -25.80
C GLU A 68 2.08 -2.03 -25.36
N ALA A 69 2.51 -2.37 -24.13
CA ALA A 69 2.38 -3.72 -23.57
C ALA A 69 1.00 -3.91 -22.93
N TYR A 70 -0.03 -4.00 -23.78
CA TYR A 70 -1.44 -4.08 -23.35
C TYR A 70 -1.77 -5.29 -22.48
N ASP A 71 -1.05 -6.41 -22.63
CA ASP A 71 -1.23 -7.59 -21.77
C ASP A 71 -0.90 -7.30 -20.29
N ILE A 72 0.10 -6.46 -20.04
CA ILE A 72 0.45 -6.00 -18.70
C ILE A 72 -0.58 -4.98 -18.20
N LEU A 73 -1.00 -4.05 -19.05
CA LEU A 73 -2.01 -3.05 -18.70
C LEU A 73 -3.34 -3.71 -18.34
N ASP A 74 -3.77 -4.74 -19.08
CA ASP A 74 -4.97 -5.54 -18.79
C ASP A 74 -4.90 -6.21 -17.43
N HIS A 75 -3.73 -6.75 -17.09
CA HIS A 75 -3.53 -7.37 -15.78
C HIS A 75 -3.60 -6.33 -14.66
N LEU A 76 -3.03 -5.14 -14.86
CA LEU A 76 -3.09 -4.04 -13.90
C LEU A 76 -4.52 -3.48 -13.76
N LEU A 77 -5.27 -3.33 -14.85
CA LEU A 77 -6.68 -2.94 -14.81
C LEU A 77 -7.51 -3.89 -13.94
N LYS A 78 -7.33 -5.21 -14.13
CA LYS A 78 -8.00 -6.22 -13.30
C LYS A 78 -7.61 -6.11 -11.83
N LEU A 79 -6.33 -5.87 -11.54
CA LEU A 79 -5.85 -5.71 -10.17
C LEU A 79 -6.49 -4.51 -9.45
N TYR A 80 -6.75 -3.42 -10.17
CA TYR A 80 -7.39 -2.21 -9.66
C TYR A 80 -8.91 -2.18 -9.87
N ALA A 81 -9.51 -3.24 -10.42
CA ALA A 81 -10.93 -3.33 -10.76
C ALA A 81 -11.41 -2.16 -11.65
N LEU A 82 -10.65 -1.86 -12.69
CA LEU A 82 -10.93 -0.82 -13.67
C LEU A 82 -11.18 -1.41 -15.07
N ASP A 83 -11.93 -0.69 -15.89
CA ASP A 83 -12.22 -1.05 -17.29
C ASP A 83 -11.57 -0.09 -18.31
N ASP A 84 -10.78 0.88 -17.84
CA ASP A 84 -10.30 2.01 -18.64
C ASP A 84 -8.81 2.32 -18.34
N TYR A 85 -7.95 2.18 -19.35
CA TYR A 85 -6.51 2.43 -19.23
C TYR A 85 -6.18 3.87 -18.87
N ASP A 86 -6.96 4.84 -19.32
CA ASP A 86 -6.68 6.26 -19.09
C ASP A 86 -6.82 6.62 -17.60
N LYS A 87 -7.63 5.83 -16.86
CA LYS A 87 -7.84 5.99 -15.42
C LYS A 87 -6.85 5.21 -14.57
N LEU A 88 -6.11 4.25 -15.14
CA LEU A 88 -5.25 3.36 -14.38
C LEU A 88 -4.19 4.13 -13.57
N MET A 89 -3.47 5.04 -14.24
CA MET A 89 -2.42 5.84 -13.62
C MET A 89 -2.95 6.74 -12.50
N ASP A 90 -4.07 7.40 -12.74
CA ASP A 90 -4.69 8.30 -11.77
C ASP A 90 -5.21 7.53 -10.56
N CYS A 91 -5.81 6.35 -10.77
CA CYS A 91 -6.24 5.47 -9.68
C CYS A 91 -5.06 5.01 -8.82
N ILE A 92 -3.96 4.55 -9.43
CA ILE A 92 -2.75 4.14 -8.69
C ILE A 92 -2.21 5.31 -7.85
N ARG A 93 -2.10 6.50 -8.43
CA ARG A 93 -1.62 7.70 -7.74
C ARG A 93 -2.57 8.14 -6.64
N GLU A 94 -3.87 7.97 -6.82
CA GLU A 94 -4.85 8.27 -5.80
C GLU A 94 -4.68 7.34 -4.60
N GLU A 95 -4.49 6.04 -4.81
CA GLU A 95 -4.21 5.08 -3.74
C GLU A 95 -2.92 5.43 -2.98
N ILE A 96 -1.85 5.82 -3.68
CA ILE A 96 -0.62 6.32 -3.06
C ILE A 96 -0.91 7.56 -2.20
N SER A 97 -1.60 8.56 -2.76
CA SER A 97 -1.91 9.83 -2.09
C SER A 97 -2.80 9.64 -0.86
N ARG A 98 -3.84 8.81 -0.98
CA ARG A 98 -4.72 8.43 0.15
C ARG A 98 -3.91 7.77 1.25
N THR A 99 -3.06 6.81 0.92
CA THR A 99 -2.22 6.11 1.91
C THR A 99 -1.22 7.04 2.58
N GLN A 100 -0.61 7.96 1.83
CA GLN A 100 0.29 9.00 2.38
C GLN A 100 -0.42 9.93 3.36
N ARG A 101 -1.67 10.33 3.07
CA ARG A 101 -2.48 11.15 3.99
C ARG A 101 -2.79 10.43 5.30
N LEU A 102 -2.98 9.11 5.27
CA LEU A 102 -3.13 8.29 6.47
C LEU A 102 -1.82 8.13 7.24
N LEU A 103 -0.69 8.01 6.53
CA LEU A 103 0.63 7.79 7.12
C LEU A 103 1.17 9.03 7.85
N LEU A 104 0.96 10.24 7.30
CA LEU A 104 1.50 11.49 7.84
C LEU A 104 1.20 11.71 9.35
N PRO A 105 -0.06 11.63 9.83
CA PRO A 105 -0.36 11.82 11.25
C PRO A 105 0.30 10.74 12.13
N VAL A 106 0.44 9.51 11.65
CA VAL A 106 1.10 8.41 12.37
C VAL A 106 2.60 8.70 12.54
N VAL A 107 3.27 9.16 11.47
CA VAL A 107 4.69 9.55 11.51
C VAL A 107 4.90 10.70 12.49
N ASN A 108 4.02 11.70 12.46
CA ASN A 108 4.13 12.86 13.34
C ASN A 108 3.96 12.48 14.83
N GLU A 109 2.97 11.65 15.17
CA GLU A 109 2.78 11.18 16.56
C GLU A 109 3.97 10.35 17.06
N ILE A 110 4.57 9.51 16.20
CA ILE A 110 5.76 8.75 16.57
C ILE A 110 6.95 9.68 16.86
N LYS A 111 7.13 10.72 16.04
CA LYS A 111 8.27 11.64 16.10
C LYS A 111 8.15 12.67 17.22
N TYR A 112 6.94 13.18 17.44
CA TYR A 112 6.63 14.25 18.38
C TYR A 112 5.48 13.81 19.31
N PRO A 113 5.71 12.80 20.16
CA PRO A 113 4.67 12.35 21.08
C PRO A 113 4.29 13.51 22.01
N LYS A 114 2.98 13.70 22.22
CA LYS A 114 2.37 14.75 23.07
C LYS A 114 2.23 16.15 22.46
N THR A 115 2.71 16.41 21.25
CA THR A 115 2.40 17.68 20.56
C THR A 115 1.08 17.65 19.82
N SER A 116 0.53 16.45 19.61
CA SER A 116 -0.69 16.28 18.83
C SER A 116 -1.94 16.79 19.54
N GLY A 117 -2.65 17.68 18.85
CA GLY A 117 -3.93 18.22 19.29
C GLY A 117 -5.04 17.16 19.33
N PHE A 118 -6.21 17.54 19.85
CA PHE A 118 -7.37 16.65 19.92
C PHE A 118 -7.75 16.06 18.55
N PHE A 119 -7.78 16.90 17.50
CA PHE A 119 -8.12 16.47 16.14
C PHE A 119 -7.13 15.44 15.59
N GLU A 120 -5.82 15.68 15.73
CA GLU A 120 -4.79 14.74 15.27
C GLU A 120 -4.91 13.38 15.98
N ARG A 121 -5.11 13.39 17.31
CA ARG A 121 -5.33 12.16 18.07
C ARG A 121 -6.56 11.40 17.58
N ARG A 122 -7.64 12.10 17.22
CA ARG A 122 -8.83 11.48 16.66
C ARG A 122 -8.58 10.89 15.27
N VAL A 123 -7.84 11.59 14.41
CA VAL A 123 -7.42 11.05 13.10
C VAL A 123 -6.59 9.78 13.28
N ILE A 124 -5.63 9.77 14.20
CA ILE A 124 -4.79 8.60 14.48
C ILE A 124 -5.64 7.40 14.94
N GLN A 125 -6.65 7.62 15.77
CA GLN A 125 -7.59 6.57 16.17
C GLN A 125 -8.39 6.01 14.98
N GLU A 126 -8.84 6.85 14.06
CA GLU A 126 -9.53 6.39 12.85
C GLU A 126 -8.58 5.64 11.90
N VAL A 127 -7.33 6.08 11.78
CA VAL A 127 -6.29 5.35 11.04
C VAL A 127 -6.04 3.97 11.67
N ASP A 128 -5.90 3.90 13.00
CA ASP A 128 -5.72 2.61 13.71
C ASP A 128 -6.89 1.66 13.49
N LYS A 129 -8.14 2.16 13.58
CA LYS A 129 -9.33 1.38 13.27
C LYS A 129 -9.32 0.87 11.84
N TYR A 130 -9.06 1.75 10.87
CA TYR A 130 -9.00 1.41 9.46
C TYR A 130 -7.96 0.32 9.20
N VAL A 131 -6.72 0.51 9.64
CA VAL A 131 -5.64 -0.46 9.44
C VAL A 131 -5.91 -1.77 10.19
N THR A 132 -6.53 -1.72 11.37
CA THR A 132 -6.92 -2.93 12.11
C THR A 132 -7.99 -3.74 11.36
N VAL A 133 -8.96 -3.08 10.73
CA VAL A 133 -9.95 -3.78 9.88
C VAL A 133 -9.26 -4.41 8.67
N GLN A 134 -8.39 -3.66 7.98
CA GLN A 134 -7.62 -4.19 6.86
C GLN A 134 -6.77 -5.40 7.26
N ALA A 135 -6.05 -5.31 8.39
CA ALA A 135 -5.23 -6.40 8.92
C ALA A 135 -6.04 -7.68 9.19
N ARG A 136 -7.30 -7.55 9.66
CA ARG A 136 -8.19 -8.70 9.87
C ARG A 136 -8.58 -9.36 8.55
N GLU A 137 -8.90 -8.59 7.52
CA GLU A 137 -9.20 -9.15 6.20
C GLU A 137 -7.96 -9.80 5.59
N TYR A 138 -6.81 -9.17 5.74
CA TYR A 138 -5.54 -9.65 5.17
C TYR A 138 -5.04 -10.97 5.77
N ILE A 139 -5.38 -11.28 7.01
CA ILE A 139 -5.03 -12.58 7.62
C ILE A 139 -5.94 -13.70 7.11
N LYS A 140 -7.15 -13.39 6.64
CA LYS A 140 -8.05 -14.38 6.04
C LYS A 140 -7.61 -14.78 4.63
N THR A 141 -6.77 -13.98 3.97
CA THR A 141 -6.32 -14.29 2.62
C THR A 141 -5.21 -15.34 2.65
N ASN A 142 -5.35 -16.35 1.80
CA ASN A 142 -4.30 -17.32 1.51
C ASN A 142 -3.35 -16.75 0.46
N LEU A 143 -2.66 -15.67 0.84
CA LEU A 143 -1.41 -15.25 0.20
C LEU A 143 -0.24 -16.04 0.80
#